data_AF-A0A0D0CLF2-F1
#
_entry.id   AF-A0A0D0CLF2-F1
#
_cell.length_a   1.000
_cell.length_b   1.000
_cell.length_c   1.000
_cell.angle_alpha   90.00
_cell.angle_beta   90.00
_cell.angle_gamma   90.00
#
_symmetry.space_group_name_H-M   'P 1'
#
loop_
_entity.id
_entity.type
_entity.pdbx_description
1 polymer ?
#
loop_
_entity_poly.entity_id
_entity_poly.type
_entity_poly.pdbx_seq_one_letter_code
_entity_poly.pdbx_strand_id
1 'polypeptide(L)'
;MYYKWCKAKKFESKLAADIKSWNTATAVANAKQGSLDDHVREIEPGKHVVPYSNKHFREAAVEWLISTNQPLQAVDHPSFKKMIYIASQATKGVVIPNHKVTCAEIIDLLKTQMMKLREHLNVSTVSQVVACDVPKF
;
A
#
# COMPACT_ATOMS: atom_id res chain seq x y z
N MET A 1 -23.26 -55.02 -4.17
CA MET A 1 -21.82 -55.10 -3.82
C MET A 1 -21.14 -53.73 -3.74
N TYR A 2 -21.46 -52.75 -4.59
CA TYR A 2 -20.85 -51.40 -4.56
C TYR A 2 -21.08 -50.61 -3.25
N TYR A 3 -22.33 -50.47 -2.79
CA TYR A 3 -22.65 -49.73 -1.57
C TYR A 3 -21.96 -50.26 -0.30
N LYS A 4 -21.80 -51.58 -0.20
CA LYS A 4 -21.10 -52.23 0.91
C LYS A 4 -19.61 -51.87 0.91
N TRP A 5 -18.99 -51.78 -0.26
CA TRP A 5 -17.61 -51.35 -0.43
C TRP A 5 -17.42 -49.86 -0.08
N CYS A 6 -18.32 -48.99 -0.56
CA CYS A 6 -18.31 -47.56 -0.21
C CYS A 6 -18.37 -47.37 1.32
N LYS A 7 -19.28 -48.08 2.00
CA LYS A 7 -19.39 -48.03 3.47
C LYS A 7 -18.12 -48.54 4.17
N ALA A 8 -17.57 -49.67 3.71
CA ALA A 8 -16.35 -50.24 4.30
C ALA A 8 -15.12 -49.33 4.13
N LYS A 9 -15.07 -48.56 3.03
CA LYS A 9 -13.97 -47.65 2.72
C LYS A 9 -14.21 -46.20 3.15
N LYS A 10 -15.31 -45.92 3.85
CA LYS A 10 -15.77 -44.54 4.18
C LYS A 10 -15.80 -43.64 2.94
N PHE A 11 -16.11 -44.21 1.79
CA PHE A 11 -16.15 -43.53 0.51
C PHE A 11 -17.59 -43.12 0.20
N GLU A 12 -17.76 -41.89 -0.24
CA GLU A 12 -19.05 -41.35 -0.66
C GLU A 12 -19.48 -41.97 -2.01
N SER A 13 -20.70 -42.52 -2.07
CA SER A 13 -21.25 -42.96 -3.35
C SER A 13 -21.36 -41.78 -4.31
N LYS A 14 -20.76 -41.90 -5.49
CA LYS A 14 -20.89 -40.92 -6.59
C LYS A 14 -21.79 -41.44 -7.72
N LEU A 15 -22.66 -42.39 -7.42
CA LEU A 15 -23.69 -42.81 -8.37
C LEU A 15 -24.69 -41.67 -8.58
N ALA A 16 -25.16 -41.51 -9.82
CA ALA A 16 -26.02 -40.40 -10.21
C ALA A 16 -27.29 -40.28 -9.34
N ALA A 17 -27.83 -41.39 -8.84
CA ALA A 17 -28.98 -41.40 -7.95
C ALA A 17 -28.67 -40.77 -6.57
N ASP A 18 -27.51 -41.06 -6.00
CA ASP A 18 -27.09 -40.57 -4.68
C ASP A 18 -26.63 -39.10 -4.75
N ILE A 19 -26.00 -38.69 -5.85
CA ILE A 19 -25.66 -37.28 -6.11
C ILE A 19 -26.94 -36.44 -6.20
N LYS A 20 -27.97 -36.93 -6.88
CA LYS A 20 -29.26 -36.24 -6.98
C LYS A 20 -29.92 -36.10 -5.60
N SER A 21 -29.95 -37.16 -4.80
CA SER A 21 -30.56 -37.12 -3.47
C SER A 21 -29.84 -36.16 -2.53
N TRP A 22 -28.50 -36.08 -2.59
CA TRP A 22 -27.73 -35.09 -1.84
C TRP A 22 -28.00 -33.67 -2.31
N ASN A 23 -27.96 -33.40 -3.62
CA ASN A 23 -28.23 -32.07 -4.13
C ASN A 23 -29.64 -31.58 -3.75
N THR A 24 -30.64 -32.47 -3.78
CA THR A 24 -31.99 -32.14 -3.30
C THR A 24 -32.01 -31.88 -1.81
N ALA A 25 -31.34 -32.69 -0.99
CA ALA A 25 -31.27 -32.47 0.46
C ALA A 25 -30.52 -31.17 0.82
N THR A 26 -29.43 -30.86 0.11
CA THR A 26 -28.67 -29.62 0.25
C THR A 26 -29.48 -28.42 -0.20
N ALA A 27 -30.24 -28.51 -1.31
CA ALA A 27 -31.13 -27.43 -1.74
C ALA A 27 -32.24 -27.16 -0.71
N VAL A 28 -32.81 -28.19 -0.10
CA VAL A 28 -33.80 -28.06 0.97
C VAL A 28 -33.18 -27.47 2.25
N ALA A 29 -31.95 -27.87 2.60
CA ALA A 29 -31.23 -27.30 3.74
C ALA A 29 -30.90 -25.83 3.52
N ASN A 30 -30.41 -25.47 2.32
CA ASN A 30 -30.11 -24.08 1.94
C ASN A 30 -31.37 -23.22 1.89
N ALA A 31 -32.51 -23.76 1.44
CA ALA A 31 -33.79 -23.05 1.47
C ALA A 31 -34.32 -22.81 2.91
N LYS A 32 -33.88 -23.62 3.89
CA LYS A 32 -34.20 -23.42 5.31
C LYS A 32 -33.21 -22.50 6.02
N GLN A 33 -32.02 -22.31 5.47
CA GLN A 33 -31.05 -21.36 6.00
C GLN A 33 -31.46 -19.94 5.55
N GLY A 34 -31.87 -19.11 6.51
CA GLY A 34 -32.14 -17.70 6.23
C GLY A 34 -30.90 -17.03 5.63
N SER A 35 -31.12 -16.17 4.64
CA SER A 35 -30.02 -15.37 4.09
C SER A 35 -29.46 -14.47 5.21
N LEU A 36 -28.14 -14.34 5.28
CA LEU A 36 -27.50 -13.40 6.20
C LEU A 36 -27.74 -11.93 5.82
N ASP A 37 -28.44 -11.67 4.72
CA ASP A 37 -28.72 -10.34 4.18
C ASP A 37 -29.39 -9.40 5.20
N ASP A 38 -30.29 -9.91 6.03
CA ASP A 38 -30.98 -9.10 7.06
C ASP A 38 -30.03 -8.53 8.13
N HIS A 39 -28.83 -9.12 8.27
CA HIS A 39 -27.78 -8.65 9.18
C HIS A 39 -26.59 -8.00 8.47
N VAL A 40 -26.53 -8.04 7.14
CA VAL A 40 -25.48 -7.39 6.36
C VAL A 40 -25.90 -5.94 6.13
N ARG A 41 -25.29 -5.02 6.88
CA ARG A 41 -25.37 -3.59 6.56
C ARG A 41 -24.27 -3.25 5.58
N GLU A 42 -24.65 -2.66 4.45
CA GLU A 42 -23.71 -2.03 3.53
C GLU A 42 -22.94 -0.94 4.30
N ILE A 43 -21.64 -1.14 4.47
CA ILE A 43 -20.79 -0.14 5.12
C ILE A 43 -20.64 1.00 4.13
N GLU A 44 -21.22 2.17 4.44
CA GLU A 44 -21.02 3.37 3.62
C GLU A 44 -19.51 3.59 3.40
N PRO A 45 -19.05 3.66 2.14
CA PRO A 45 -17.65 3.90 1.82
C PRO A 45 -17.25 5.30 2.29
N GLY A 46 -16.70 5.38 3.51
CA GLY A 46 -16.27 6.64 4.12
C GLY A 46 -16.36 6.70 5.64
N LYS A 47 -17.08 5.78 6.31
CA LYS A 47 -17.38 5.92 7.75
C LYS A 47 -16.35 5.37 8.73
N HIS A 48 -15.24 4.80 8.27
CA HIS A 48 -14.23 4.21 9.14
C HIS A 48 -12.91 4.96 9.03
N VAL A 49 -12.93 6.26 9.29
CA VAL A 49 -11.71 6.96 9.73
C VAL A 49 -11.83 7.05 11.24
N VAL A 50 -11.08 6.22 11.95
CA VAL A 50 -10.90 6.41 13.40
C VAL A 50 -10.47 7.87 13.59
N PRO A 51 -11.24 8.71 14.31
CA PRO A 51 -10.89 10.10 14.49
C PRO A 51 -9.49 10.20 15.09
N TYR A 52 -8.71 11.16 14.60
CA TYR A 52 -7.37 11.38 15.13
C TYR A 52 -7.43 11.56 16.65
N SER A 53 -6.58 10.84 17.36
CA SER A 53 -6.36 11.00 18.79
C SER A 53 -4.88 10.83 19.08
N ASN A 54 -4.33 11.73 19.90
CA ASN A 54 -2.92 11.70 20.29
C ASN A 54 -2.50 10.34 20.88
N LYS A 55 -3.41 9.65 21.58
CA LYS A 55 -3.14 8.33 22.16
C LYS A 55 -2.94 7.27 21.07
N HIS A 56 -3.90 7.12 20.16
CA HIS A 56 -3.83 6.17 19.05
C HIS A 56 -2.63 6.44 18.14
N PHE A 57 -2.34 7.72 17.87
CA PHE A 57 -1.16 8.08 17.07
C PHE A 57 0.15 7.68 17.77
N ARG A 58 0.27 7.89 19.08
CA ARG A 58 1.47 7.49 19.84
C ARG A 58 1.63 5.98 19.87
N GLU A 59 0.55 5.23 20.08
CA GLU A 59 0.56 3.76 20.06
C GLU A 59 1.01 3.24 18.69
N ALA A 60 0.43 3.74 17.60
CA ALA A 60 0.82 3.37 16.24
C ALA A 60 2.28 3.74 15.91
N ALA A 61 2.77 4.90 16.38
CA ALA A 61 4.15 5.29 16.20
C ALA A 61 5.13 4.37 16.94
N VAL A 62 4.82 3.97 18.18
CA VAL A 62 5.63 3.03 18.96
C VAL A 62 5.65 1.65 18.30
N GLU A 63 4.49 1.15 17.87
CA GLU A 63 4.38 -0.12 17.13
C GLU A 63 5.19 -0.09 15.83
N TRP A 64 5.12 1.00 15.07
CA TRP A 64 5.91 1.19 13.86
C TRP A 64 7.41 1.16 14.15
N LEU A 65 7.88 1.86 15.19
CA LEU A 65 9.30 1.86 15.58
C LEU A 65 9.81 0.46 15.91
N ILE A 66 9.03 -0.32 16.69
CA ILE A 66 9.40 -1.68 17.10
C ILE A 66 9.39 -2.63 15.91
N SER A 67 8.31 -2.64 15.13
CA SER A 67 8.11 -3.58 14.01
C SER A 67 9.13 -3.40 12.89
N THR A 68 9.60 -2.16 12.67
CA THR A 68 10.56 -1.85 11.60
C THR A 68 11.98 -1.59 12.11
N ASN A 69 12.22 -1.81 13.40
CA ASN A 69 13.51 -1.61 14.07
C ASN A 69 14.14 -0.24 13.78
N GLN A 70 13.33 0.82 13.90
CA GLN A 70 13.76 2.19 13.65
C GLN A 70 14.42 2.79 14.89
N PRO A 71 15.41 3.68 14.73
CA PRO A 71 15.97 4.40 15.85
C PRO A 71 14.92 5.32 16.49
N LEU A 72 14.96 5.50 17.80
CA LEU A 72 14.06 6.42 18.51
C LEU A 72 14.16 7.86 17.97
N GLN A 73 15.32 8.25 17.47
CA GLN A 73 15.54 9.56 16.86
C GLN A 73 14.73 9.78 15.56
N ALA A 74 14.16 8.74 14.96
CA ALA A 74 13.35 8.86 13.75
C ALA A 74 12.12 9.77 13.94
N VAL A 75 11.48 9.74 15.13
CA VAL A 75 10.32 10.59 15.42
C VAL A 75 10.70 12.05 15.67
N ASP A 76 11.95 12.31 16.05
CA ASP A 76 12.45 13.66 16.27
C ASP A 76 12.84 14.36 14.97
N HIS A 77 13.14 13.59 13.93
CA HIS A 77 13.64 14.08 12.65
C HIS A 77 12.65 15.06 11.99
N PRO A 78 13.10 16.25 11.54
CA PRO A 78 12.21 17.28 11.01
C PRO A 78 11.46 16.82 9.75
N SER A 79 12.07 15.99 8.90
CA SER A 79 11.38 15.46 7.71
C SER A 79 10.22 14.53 8.07
N PHE A 80 10.34 13.75 9.17
CA PHE A 80 9.25 12.91 9.66
C PHE A 80 8.08 13.79 10.13
N LYS A 81 8.36 14.81 10.96
CA LYS A 81 7.34 15.78 11.42
C LYS A 81 6.66 16.50 10.26
N LYS A 82 7.43 16.89 9.24
CA LYS A 82 6.91 17.51 8.01
C LYS A 82 5.98 16.57 7.23
N MET A 83 6.34 15.30 7.10
CA MET A 83 5.51 14.28 6.45
C MET A 83 4.16 14.13 7.16
N ILE A 84 4.17 14.03 8.50
CA ILE A 84 2.93 13.92 9.31
C ILE A 84 2.07 15.18 9.19
N TYR A 85 2.67 16.37 9.20
CA TYR A 85 1.95 17.64 9.04
C TYR A 85 1.26 17.76 7.66
N ILE A 86 1.89 17.26 6.60
CA ILE A 86 1.29 17.22 5.26
C ILE A 86 0.14 16.19 5.26
N ALA A 87 0.37 15.00 5.83
CA ALA A 87 -0.63 13.94 5.93
C ALA A 87 -1.87 14.36 6.72
N SER A 88 -1.72 15.13 7.82
CA SER A 88 -2.85 15.57 8.66
C SER A 88 -3.78 16.56 7.96
N GLN A 89 -3.33 17.20 6.88
CA GLN A 89 -4.15 18.12 6.07
C GLN A 89 -4.94 17.39 4.97
N ALA A 90 -4.70 16.09 4.77
CA ALA A 90 -5.34 15.33 3.71
C ALA A 90 -6.81 15.04 4.05
N THR A 91 -7.72 15.53 3.21
CA THR A 91 -9.18 15.32 3.36
C THR A 91 -9.66 14.01 2.77
N LYS A 92 -8.91 13.44 1.82
CA LYS A 92 -9.23 12.21 1.08
C LYS A 92 -8.36 11.01 1.49
N GLY A 93 -7.76 11.08 2.68
CA GLY A 93 -6.75 10.12 3.13
C GLY A 93 -5.39 10.32 2.45
N VAL A 94 -4.43 9.47 2.81
CA VAL A 94 -3.03 9.55 2.35
C VAL A 94 -2.72 8.35 1.47
N VAL A 95 -2.17 8.60 0.28
CA VAL A 95 -1.69 7.54 -0.62
C VAL A 95 -0.19 7.38 -0.41
N ILE A 96 0.23 6.23 0.13
CA ILE A 96 1.65 5.90 0.31
C ILE A 96 2.13 5.20 -0.96
N PRO A 97 3.18 5.71 -1.65
CA PRO A 97 3.71 5.06 -2.85
C PRO A 97 4.31 3.68 -2.51
N ASN A 98 4.22 2.75 -3.47
CA ASN A 98 4.87 1.46 -3.32
C ASN A 98 6.39 1.58 -3.51
N HIS A 99 7.15 0.57 -3.06
CA HIS A 99 8.60 0.56 -3.11
C HIS A 99 9.20 0.92 -4.48
N LYS A 100 8.63 0.40 -5.58
CA LYS A 100 9.15 0.66 -6.93
C LYS A 100 8.98 2.13 -7.32
N VAL A 101 7.81 2.71 -7.02
CA VAL A 101 7.53 4.12 -7.26
C VAL A 101 8.45 5.00 -6.41
N THR A 102 8.57 4.70 -5.12
CA THR A 102 9.48 5.42 -4.21
C THR A 102 10.94 5.39 -4.70
N CYS A 103 11.44 4.23 -5.15
CA CYS A 103 12.79 4.13 -5.70
C CYS A 103 12.97 4.99 -6.96
N ALA A 104 12.00 4.98 -7.87
CA ALA A 104 12.06 5.79 -9.08
C ALA A 104 12.08 7.29 -8.75
N GLU A 105 11.21 7.74 -7.84
CA GLU A 105 11.15 9.14 -7.40
C GLU A 105 12.46 9.61 -6.75
N ILE A 106 13.11 8.76 -5.94
CA ILE A 106 14.42 9.07 -5.36
C ILE A 106 15.48 9.26 -6.45
N ILE A 107 15.52 8.34 -7.42
CA ILE A 107 16.48 8.40 -8.53
C ILE A 107 16.27 9.69 -9.34
N ASP A 108 15.01 10.04 -9.62
CA ASP A 108 14.70 11.22 -10.42
C ASP A 108 15.01 12.51 -9.65
N LEU A 109 14.73 12.57 -8.34
CA LEU A 109 15.13 13.69 -7.51
C LEU A 109 16.65 13.90 -7.52
N LEU A 110 17.43 12.82 -7.43
CA LEU A 110 18.88 12.87 -7.51
C LEU A 110 19.35 13.41 -8.87
N LYS A 111 18.78 12.91 -9.98
CA LYS A 111 19.10 13.41 -11.33
C LYS A 111 18.79 14.90 -11.45
N THR A 112 17.66 15.37 -10.94
CA THR A 112 17.31 16.79 -10.94
C THR A 112 18.34 17.63 -10.17
N GLN A 113 18.77 17.16 -9.00
CA GLN A 113 19.82 17.85 -8.23
C GLN A 113 21.14 17.90 -9.00
N MET A 114 21.55 16.80 -9.64
CA MET A 114 22.78 16.75 -10.45
C MET A 114 22.71 17.68 -11.68
N MET A 115 21.56 17.78 -12.34
CA MET A 115 21.36 18.72 -13.46
C MET A 115 21.50 20.17 -13.00
N LYS A 116 20.86 20.54 -11.89
CA LYS A 116 20.98 21.89 -11.30
C LYS A 116 22.44 22.20 -10.95
N LEU A 117 23.15 21.27 -10.30
CA LEU A 117 24.56 21.45 -9.99
C LEU A 117 25.40 21.65 -11.26
N ARG A 118 25.17 20.84 -12.30
CA ARG A 118 25.86 20.97 -13.59
C ARG A 118 25.64 22.35 -14.21
N GLU A 119 24.40 22.86 -14.19
CA GLU A 119 24.08 24.21 -14.68
C GLU A 119 24.86 25.28 -13.92
N HIS A 120 24.87 25.22 -12.59
CA HIS A 120 25.59 26.19 -11.77
C HIS A 120 27.10 26.16 -11.97
N LEU A 121 27.70 24.98 -12.19
CA LEU A 121 29.15 24.84 -12.35
C LEU A 121 29.62 25.15 -13.79
N ASN A 122 28.78 24.95 -14.81
CA ASN A 122 29.13 25.22 -16.21
C ASN A 122 29.08 26.70 -16.60
N VAL A 123 28.59 27.61 -15.73
CA VAL A 123 28.55 29.05 -16.00
C VAL A 123 29.97 29.69 -16.00
N SER A 124 30.97 29.02 -15.43
CA SER A 124 32.32 29.59 -15.25
C SER A 124 33.28 29.44 -16.44
N THR A 125 32.90 28.80 -17.55
CA THR A 125 33.83 28.50 -18.66
C THR A 125 33.77 29.48 -19.85
N VAL A 126 32.91 30.50 -19.83
CA VAL A 126 32.65 31.38 -21.00
C VAL A 126 33.12 32.84 -20.83
N SER A 127 33.90 33.16 -19.78
CA SER A 127 34.36 34.55 -19.56
C SER A 127 35.87 34.68 -19.41
N GLN A 128 36.66 34.22 -20.39
CA GLN A 128 38.02 34.73 -20.59
C GLN A 128 38.59 34.35 -21.98
N VAL A 129 38.06 34.97 -23.04
CA VAL A 129 38.88 35.25 -24.23
C VAL A 129 38.76 36.75 -24.47
N VAL A 130 39.57 37.51 -23.73
CA VAL A 130 39.82 38.91 -24.06
C VAL A 130 40.71 38.90 -25.30
N ALA A 131 40.18 39.46 -26.38
CA ALA A 131 40.88 39.64 -27.64
C ALA A 131 42.17 40.46 -27.42
N CYS A 132 43.32 39.85 -27.67
CA CYS A 132 44.55 40.59 -27.90
C CYS A 132 44.54 41.07 -29.36
N ASP A 133 44.06 42.28 -29.59
CA ASP A 133 44.29 42.98 -30.86
C ASP A 133 45.77 43.35 -30.97
N VAL A 134 46.43 42.79 -31.98
CA VAL A 134 47.82 43.09 -32.33
C VAL A 134 47.84 44.35 -33.21
N PRO A 135 48.63 45.40 -32.89
CA PRO A 135 48.76 46.55 -33.77
C PRO A 135 49.59 46.17 -35.01
N LYS A 136 49.08 46.51 -36.19
CA LYS A 136 49.87 46.50 -37.43
C LYS A 136 50.79 47.73 -37.43
N PHE A 137 52.03 47.46 -37.86
CA PHE A 137 53.17 48.36 -38.02
C PHE A 137 52.86 49.72 -38.64
#